data_AF-A0A957DKI8-F1
#
_entry.id   AF-A0A957DKI8-F1
#
_cell.length_a   1.000
_cell.length_b   1.000
_cell.length_c   1.000
_cell.angle_alpha   90.00
_cell.angle_beta   90.00
_cell.angle_gamma   90.00
#
_symmetry.space_group_name_H-M   'P 1'
#
loop_
_entity.id
_entity.type
_entity.pdbx_description
1 polymer ?
#
loop_
_entity_poly.entity_id
_entity_poly.type
_entity_poly.pdbx_seq_one_letter_code
_entity_poly.pdbx_strand_id
1 'polypeptide(L)' 'MLDTHSDTQLLSTSPIQERRPVMTEEEKLAEFEARIARGEKIEPGDWMPDEYRRQLIRMISQHAHSEVVGML' A
#
# COMPACT_ATOMS: atom_id res chain seq x y z
N MET A 1 52.97 -13.61 -28.11
CA MET A 1 52.24 -13.24 -29.34
C MET A 1 51.07 -14.22 -29.43
N LEU A 2 49.84 -13.68 -29.43
CA LEU A 2 48.53 -14.37 -29.45
C LEU A 2 48.14 -14.97 -28.08
N ASP A 3 47.65 -14.21 -27.09
CA ASP A 3 46.43 -13.37 -27.00
C ASP A 3 45.17 -14.20 -26.66
N THR A 4 44.52 -13.85 -25.53
CA THR A 4 43.05 -13.80 -25.34
C THR A 4 42.29 -15.13 -25.47
N HIS A 5 41.56 -15.61 -24.46
CA HIS A 5 40.21 -15.17 -24.06
C HIS A 5 39.83 -16.04 -22.84
N SER A 6 39.51 -15.44 -21.69
CA SER A 6 38.12 -15.16 -21.27
C SER A 6 37.46 -16.28 -20.47
N ASP A 7 36.95 -15.87 -19.31
CA ASP A 7 35.66 -16.25 -18.75
C ASP A 7 35.45 -17.70 -18.29
N THR A 8 35.98 -18.00 -17.10
CA THR A 8 35.31 -18.95 -16.20
C THR A 8 34.36 -18.17 -15.29
N GLN A 9 33.11 -18.16 -15.72
CA GLN A 9 31.94 -17.72 -14.97
C GLN A 9 31.86 -18.46 -13.62
N LEU A 10 31.75 -17.70 -12.53
CA LEU A 10 31.00 -18.15 -11.36
C LEU A 10 29.96 -17.07 -11.06
N LEU A 11 28.77 -17.30 -11.62
CA LEU A 11 27.52 -16.68 -11.22
C LEU A 11 27.29 -16.92 -9.73
N SER A 12 27.30 -15.85 -8.95
CA SER A 12 26.40 -15.72 -7.79
C SER A 12 25.69 -14.38 -7.91
N THR A 13 24.94 -14.22 -9.00
CA THR A 13 23.87 -13.23 -9.03
C THR A 13 22.81 -13.73 -8.06
N SER A 14 22.69 -13.08 -6.91
CA SER A 14 21.53 -13.27 -6.03
C SER A 14 20.25 -13.19 -6.87
N PRO A 15 19.32 -14.15 -6.76
CA PRO A 15 18.14 -14.17 -7.60
C PRO A 15 17.30 -12.92 -7.31
N ILE A 16 17.12 -12.13 -8.37
CA ILE A 16 16.03 -11.21 -8.68
C ILE A 16 15.21 -10.81 -7.45
N GLN A 17 15.48 -9.60 -6.93
CA GLN A 17 14.52 -8.87 -6.12
C GLN A 17 13.19 -8.85 -6.89
N GLU A 18 12.21 -9.65 -6.44
CA GLU A 18 10.84 -9.63 -6.96
C GLU A 18 10.34 -8.19 -6.86
N ARG A 19 10.42 -7.46 -7.97
CA ARG A 19 9.73 -6.18 -8.12
C ARG A 19 8.27 -6.53 -8.03
N ARG A 20 7.67 -6.40 -6.83
CA ARG A 20 6.22 -6.39 -6.70
C ARG A 20 5.70 -5.44 -7.78
N PRO A 21 4.79 -5.88 -8.65
CA PRO A 21 4.28 -5.02 -9.71
C PRO A 21 3.76 -3.75 -9.06
N VAL A 22 4.19 -2.60 -9.57
CA VAL A 22 3.66 -1.32 -9.14
C VAL A 22 2.23 -1.26 -9.66
N MET A 23 1.26 -1.38 -8.76
CA MET A 23 -0.15 -1.24 -9.10
C MET A 23 -0.46 0.19 -9.50
N THR A 24 -1.31 0.37 -10.51
CA THR A 24 -1.84 1.70 -10.87
C THR A 24 -2.80 2.21 -9.78
N GLU A 25 -3.12 3.50 -9.80
CA GLU A 25 -4.08 4.06 -8.84
C GLU A 25 -5.49 3.45 -9.01
N GLU A 26 -5.89 3.14 -10.24
CA GLU A 26 -7.16 2.46 -10.54
C GLU A 26 -7.19 1.04 -9.98
N GLU A 27 -6.08 0.29 -10.10
CA GLU A 27 -5.98 -1.06 -9.55
C GLU A 27 -6.00 -1.06 -8.01
N LYS A 28 -5.34 -0.09 -7.38
CA LYS A 28 -5.40 0.10 -5.92
C LYS A 28 -6.82 0.41 -5.47
N LEU A 29 -7.54 1.27 -6.20
CA LEU A 29 -8.93 1.60 -5.92
C LEU A 29 -9.81 0.35 -6.01
N ALA A 30 -9.66 -0.44 -7.08
CA ALA A 30 -10.43 -1.66 -7.27
C ALA A 30 -10.18 -2.69 -6.14
N GLU A 31 -8.93 -2.86 -5.69
CA GLU A 31 -8.63 -3.75 -4.56
C GLU A 31 -9.22 -3.22 -3.26
N PHE A 32 -9.14 -1.91 -3.01
CA PHE A 32 -9.77 -1.28 -1.85
C PHE A 32 -11.29 -1.53 -1.83
N GLU A 33 -11.98 -1.31 -2.93
CA GLU A 33 -13.41 -1.57 -3.06
C GLU A 33 -13.74 -3.06 -2.84
N ALA A 34 -12.92 -3.96 -3.39
CA ALA A 34 -13.07 -5.39 -3.19
C ALA A 34 -12.89 -5.79 -1.71
N ARG A 35 -11.92 -5.21 -0.98
CA ARG A 35 -11.76 -5.40 0.47
C ARG A 35 -13.00 -4.96 1.25
N ILE A 36 -13.56 -3.79 0.90
CA ILE A 36 -14.80 -3.30 1.50
C ILE A 36 -15.97 -4.26 1.22
N ALA A 37 -16.12 -4.73 -0.01
CA ALA A 37 -17.17 -5.67 -0.40
C ALA A 37 -17.06 -7.03 0.33
N ARG A 38 -15.83 -7.47 0.65
CA ARG A 38 -15.57 -8.66 1.47
C ARG A 38 -15.81 -8.43 2.97
N GLY A 39 -16.08 -7.19 3.39
CA GLY A 39 -16.26 -6.83 4.80
C GLY A 39 -14.95 -6.86 5.59
N GLU A 40 -13.81 -6.76 4.92
CA GLU A 40 -12.51 -6.73 5.57
C GLU A 40 -12.27 -5.39 6.28
N LYS A 41 -11.47 -5.44 7.35
CA LYS A 41 -11.03 -4.22 8.03
C LYS A 41 -9.96 -3.53 7.21
N ILE A 42 -10.04 -2.20 7.16
CA ILE A 42 -9.00 -1.34 6.62
C ILE A 42 -8.24 -0.74 7.80
N GLU A 43 -6.95 -1.05 7.90
CA GLU A 43 -6.08 -0.58 8.96
C GLU A 43 -5.43 0.77 8.60
N PRO A 44 -4.94 1.57 9.57
CA PRO A 44 -4.45 2.93 9.29
C PRO A 44 -3.31 3.02 8.27
N GLY A 45 -2.48 1.97 8.20
CA GLY A 45 -1.34 1.85 7.28
C GLY A 45 -1.70 1.28 5.90
N ASP A 46 -2.93 0.81 5.72
CA ASP A 46 -3.41 0.38 4.41
C ASP A 46 -3.54 1.59 3.47
N TRP A 47 -3.32 1.33 2.17
CA TRP A 47 -3.70 2.28 1.14
C TRP A 47 -5.22 2.42 1.12
N MET A 48 -5.70 3.66 0.98
CA MET A 48 -7.10 4.02 0.80
C MET A 48 -7.17 5.34 0.04
N PRO A 49 -8.28 5.64 -0.67
CA PRO A 49 -8.44 6.92 -1.33
C PRO A 49 -8.30 8.10 -0.36
N ASP A 50 -7.59 9.15 -0.77
CA ASP A 50 -7.31 10.30 0.10
C ASP A 50 -8.58 10.98 0.63
N GLU A 51 -9.60 11.08 -0.21
CA GLU A 51 -10.89 11.66 0.18
C GLU A 51 -11.60 10.80 1.23
N TYR A 52 -11.52 9.47 1.11
CA TYR A 52 -12.06 8.53 2.08
C TYR A 52 -11.39 8.73 3.45
N ARG A 53 -10.05 8.82 3.49
CA ARG A 53 -9.28 9.08 4.71
C ARG A 53 -9.70 10.40 5.38
N ARG A 54 -9.82 11.48 4.59
CA ARG A 54 -10.24 12.80 5.10
C ARG A 54 -11.64 12.75 5.72
N GLN A 55 -12.58 12.07 5.07
CA GLN A 55 -13.94 11.93 5.58
C GLN A 55 -14.00 11.15 6.89
N LEU A 56 -13.25 10.03 7.00
CA LEU A 56 -13.16 9.26 8.25
C LEU A 56 -12.62 10.11 9.40
N ILE A 57 -11.53 10.86 9.17
CA ILE A 57 -10.96 11.76 10.19
C ILE A 57 -12.04 12.74 10.67
N ARG A 58 -12.75 13.39 9.74
CA ARG A 58 -13.81 14.33 10.09
C ARG A 58 -14.89 13.67 10.94
N MET A 59 -15.39 12.50 10.54
CA MET A 59 -16.44 11.79 11.25
C MET A 59 -16.01 11.40 12.67
N ILE A 60 -14.79 10.84 12.81
CA ILE A 60 -14.24 10.44 14.10
C ILE A 60 -14.04 11.66 15.01
N SER A 61 -13.49 12.76 14.48
CA SER A 61 -13.31 13.99 15.24
C SER A 61 -14.63 14.61 15.70
N GLN A 62 -15.65 14.62 14.83
CA GLN A 62 -16.97 15.12 15.20
C GLN A 62 -17.64 14.23 16.24
N HIS A 63 -17.54 12.91 16.09
CA HIS A 63 -18.05 11.98 17.09
C HIS A 63 -17.40 12.22 18.46
N ALA A 64 -16.06 12.28 18.50
CA ALA A 64 -15.33 12.57 19.73
C ALA A 64 -15.70 13.95 20.32
N HIS A 65 -15.93 14.96 19.47
CA HIS A 65 -16.36 16.28 19.92
C HIS A 65 -17.76 16.24 20.54
N SER A 66 -18.71 15.52 19.95
CA SER A 66 -20.06 15.35 20.51
C SER A 66 -20.05 14.73 21.89
N GLU A 67 -19.19 13.73 22.15
CA GLU A 67 -19.04 13.13 23.48
C GLU A 67 -18.58 14.15 24.53
N VAL A 68 -17.64 15.03 24.17
CA VAL A 68 -17.13 16.09 25.06
C VAL A 68 -18.19 17.16 25.33
N VAL A 69 -18.91 17.61 24.30
CA VAL A 69 -19.94 18.65 24.44
C VAL A 69 -21.15 18.15 25.23
N GLY A 70 -21.52 16.88 25.09
CA GLY A 70 -22.65 16.29 25.83
C GLY A 70 -22.47 16.22 27.34
N MET A 71 -21.25 16.49 27.86
CA MET A 71 -20.96 16.56 29.29
C MET A 71 -21.14 17.96 29.89
N LEU A 72 -21.42 18.99 29.07
CA LEU A 72 -21.64 20.39 29.48
C LEU A 72 -23.14 20.70 29.57
#